data_AF-A0A3B8LLD7-F1
#
_entry.id   AF-A0A3B8LLD7-F1
#
_cell.length_a   1.000
_cell.length_b   1.000
_cell.length_c   1.000
_cell.angle_alpha   90.00
_cell.angle_beta   90.00
_cell.angle_gamma   90.00
#
_symmetry.space_group_name_H-M   'P 1'
#
loop_
_entity.id
_entity.type
_entity.pdbx_description
1 polymer ?
#
loop_
_entity_poly.entity_id
_entity_poly.type
_entity_poly.pdbx_seq_one_letter_code
_entity_poly.pdbx_strand_id
1 'polypeptide(L)'
;MREDTQSTSSVVLHEAELKNKLPIGATFDSALLEQISTLADQLPDSMSELYKVLSDIDMLVEFDAARVFVVRLVLARLRVLTHAEEKQRLALLDMARDYMTTDECVPVCRRFAKDPSAHVRGRVKTLIRTKKPKDVALPLEEGERWDASGWSKGINADPEQETSPLFKHERGSRIQRKHGVPEIETVKDLRTLLKIKSEKQLGYLLLSNELEDGSGPYTLFEIPKKDKSPRLICAPRQPLKGIQRRILDRILSGVPPHETAHGFVP
;
A
#
# COMPACT_ATOMS: atom_id res chain seq x y z
N MET A 1 24.76 -1.55 -13.25
CA MET A 1 24.68 -2.29 -11.97
C MET A 1 25.49 -1.50 -10.96
N ARG A 2 24.83 -0.75 -10.08
CA ARG A 2 25.47 -0.13 -8.92
C ARG A 2 25.28 -1.11 -7.78
N GLU A 3 26.37 -1.75 -7.37
CA GLU A 3 26.40 -2.57 -6.18
C GLU A 3 26.33 -1.62 -4.98
N ASP A 4 25.14 -1.51 -4.39
CA ASP A 4 24.96 -0.94 -3.06
C ASP A 4 25.58 -1.90 -2.04
N THR A 5 26.90 -1.83 -1.89
CA THR A 5 27.63 -2.35 -0.74
C THR A 5 27.34 -1.42 0.45
N GLN A 6 26.15 -1.56 1.04
CA GLN A 6 25.95 -1.09 2.40
C GLN A 6 26.73 -2.00 3.34
N SER A 7 27.94 -1.55 3.65
CA SER A 7 28.71 -1.96 4.82
C SER A 7 27.78 -2.16 6.02
N THR A 8 27.65 -3.42 6.44
CA THR A 8 27.30 -3.86 7.79
C THR A 8 28.38 -3.38 8.77
N SER A 9 28.47 -2.06 8.97
CA SER A 9 29.26 -1.46 10.04
C SER A 9 28.43 -1.49 11.32
N SER A 10 28.71 -2.50 12.12
CA SER A 10 28.79 -2.45 13.59
C SER A 10 27.89 -1.42 14.28
N VAL A 11 26.78 -1.92 14.81
CA VAL A 11 25.96 -1.29 15.85
C VAL A 11 26.76 -1.23 17.16
N VAL A 12 27.90 -0.53 17.17
CA VAL A 12 28.49 -0.03 18.41
C VAL A 12 27.76 1.28 18.69
N LEU A 13 26.56 1.14 19.23
CA LEU A 13 25.80 2.27 19.74
C LEU A 13 26.55 2.78 20.97
N HIS A 14 27.14 3.97 20.86
CA HIS A 14 27.77 4.62 22.00
C HIS A 14 26.73 4.77 23.10
N GLU A 15 26.94 4.09 24.23
CA GLU A 15 26.18 4.17 25.48
C GLU A 15 25.84 5.63 25.88
N ALA A 16 26.71 6.58 25.48
CA ALA A 16 26.54 8.02 25.61
C ALA A 16 25.28 8.58 24.90
N GLU A 17 24.89 8.06 23.74
CA GLU A 17 23.66 8.51 23.06
C GLU A 17 22.38 8.03 23.77
N LEU A 18 22.42 6.84 24.37
CA LEU A 18 21.30 6.28 25.12
C LEU A 18 21.08 7.04 26.43
N LYS A 19 22.17 7.42 27.12
CA LYS A 19 22.13 8.19 28.37
C LYS A 19 21.34 9.50 28.26
N ASN A 20 21.34 10.15 27.10
CA ASN A 20 20.62 11.41 26.88
C ASN A 20 19.10 11.25 26.72
N LYS A 21 18.59 10.03 26.53
CA LYS A 21 17.16 9.75 26.30
C LYS A 21 16.48 9.00 27.45
N LEU A 22 17.24 8.63 28.48
CA LEU A 22 16.74 7.82 29.58
C LEU A 22 16.41 8.68 30.80
N PRO A 23 15.46 8.24 31.63
CA PRO A 23 15.17 8.89 32.90
C PRO A 23 16.39 8.82 33.84
N ILE A 24 16.47 9.80 34.75
CA ILE A 24 17.52 9.87 35.77
C ILE A 24 17.45 8.62 36.64
N GLY A 25 18.51 7.81 36.64
CA GLY A 25 18.61 6.57 37.41
C GLY A 25 18.50 5.27 36.61
N ALA A 26 18.31 5.33 35.28
CA ALA A 26 18.34 4.15 34.44
C ALA A 26 19.72 3.46 34.51
N THR A 27 19.72 2.16 34.83
CA THR A 27 20.91 1.32 34.87
C THR A 27 21.09 0.60 33.54
N PHE A 28 22.34 0.33 33.17
CA PHE A 28 22.67 -0.46 31.99
C PHE A 28 23.26 -1.79 32.44
N ASP A 29 22.65 -2.88 32.00
CA ASP A 29 23.28 -4.20 32.04
C ASP A 29 23.87 -4.50 30.66
N SER A 30 25.20 -4.52 30.57
CA SER A 30 25.92 -4.78 29.33
C SER A 30 25.62 -6.18 28.77
N ALA A 31 25.42 -7.17 29.63
CA ALA A 31 25.13 -8.55 29.20
C ALA A 31 23.74 -8.64 28.55
N LEU A 32 22.75 -7.98 29.16
CA LEU A 32 21.40 -7.88 28.61
C LEU A 32 21.37 -7.17 27.25
N LEU A 33 22.11 -6.06 27.11
CA LEU A 33 22.18 -5.33 25.84
C LEU A 33 22.87 -6.14 24.73
N GLU A 34 23.90 -6.92 25.06
CA GLU A 34 24.56 -7.83 24.12
C GLU A 34 23.62 -8.96 23.67
N GLN A 35 22.86 -9.54 24.61
CA GLN A 35 21.80 -10.50 24.29
C GLN A 35 20.76 -9.91 23.34
N ILE A 36 20.27 -8.70 23.64
CA ILE A 36 19.30 -7.99 22.79
C ILE A 36 19.89 -7.72 21.40
N SER A 37 21.15 -7.30 21.31
CA SER A 37 21.81 -7.05 20.02
C SER A 37 21.88 -8.33 19.18
N THR A 38 22.28 -9.44 19.81
CA THR A 38 22.36 -10.75 19.16
C THR A 38 21.00 -11.19 18.62
N LEU A 39 19.94 -11.04 19.41
CA LEU A 39 18.59 -11.33 18.97
C LEU A 39 18.15 -10.38 17.84
N ALA A 40 18.45 -9.10 17.92
CA ALA A 40 18.08 -8.13 16.89
C ALA A 40 18.75 -8.41 15.52
N ASP A 41 19.95 -8.99 15.51
CA ASP A 41 20.62 -9.42 14.29
C ASP A 41 19.96 -10.66 13.64
N GLN A 42 19.20 -11.43 14.42
CA GLN A 42 18.43 -12.60 13.96
C GLN A 42 17.00 -12.25 13.53
N LEU A 43 16.63 -10.97 13.46
CA LEU A 43 15.32 -10.56 12.96
C LEU A 43 15.17 -10.96 11.49
N PRO A 44 13.99 -11.49 11.09
CA PRO A 44 12.71 -11.40 11.79
C PRO A 44 12.38 -12.56 12.74
N ASP A 45 13.18 -13.61 12.78
CA ASP A 45 12.81 -14.87 13.44
C ASP A 45 12.76 -14.75 14.97
N SER A 46 13.64 -13.93 15.54
CA SER A 46 13.78 -13.66 16.98
C SER A 46 12.76 -12.67 17.57
N MET A 47 11.74 -12.25 16.80
CA MET A 47 10.82 -11.18 17.24
C MET A 47 10.02 -11.57 18.50
N SER A 48 9.67 -12.85 18.65
CA SER A 48 8.93 -13.33 19.82
C SER A 48 9.82 -13.38 21.06
N GLU A 49 11.08 -13.75 20.88
CA GLU A 49 12.11 -13.83 21.89
C GLU A 49 12.47 -12.43 22.42
N LEU A 50 12.63 -11.44 21.53
CA LEU A 50 12.82 -10.04 21.92
C LEU A 50 11.65 -9.52 22.77
N TYR A 51 10.42 -9.81 22.35
CA TYR A 51 9.23 -9.44 23.12
C TYR A 51 9.24 -10.09 24.52
N LYS A 52 9.61 -11.37 24.60
CA LYS A 52 9.70 -12.10 25.86
C LYS A 52 10.77 -11.51 26.78
N VAL A 53 11.96 -11.22 26.26
CA VAL A 53 13.04 -10.61 27.05
C VAL A 53 12.57 -9.30 27.70
N LEU A 54 11.88 -8.43 26.95
CA LEU A 54 11.31 -7.20 27.51
C LEU A 54 10.23 -7.47 28.57
N SER A 55 9.37 -8.47 28.33
CA SER A 55 8.32 -8.84 29.29
C SER A 55 8.87 -9.40 30.60
N ASP A 56 9.98 -10.13 30.55
CA ASP A 56 10.60 -10.74 31.73
C ASP A 56 11.29 -9.69 32.62
N ILE A 57 11.71 -8.56 32.05
CA ILE A 57 12.43 -7.48 32.74
C ILE A 57 11.55 -6.24 33.03
N ASP A 58 10.26 -6.24 32.69
CA ASP A 58 9.35 -5.08 32.78
C ASP A 58 9.32 -4.41 34.17
N MET A 59 9.59 -5.19 35.23
CA MET A 59 9.60 -4.72 36.62
C MET A 59 11.01 -4.32 37.13
N LEU A 60 12.04 -4.40 36.29
CA LEU A 60 13.44 -4.15 36.65
C LEU A 60 13.90 -2.75 36.22
N VAL A 61 14.96 -2.23 36.86
CA VAL A 61 15.47 -0.87 36.62
C VAL A 61 16.10 -0.73 35.23
N GLU A 62 16.58 -1.84 34.69
CA GLU A 62 17.20 -1.95 33.37
C GLU A 62 16.18 -1.85 32.22
N PHE A 63 14.87 -1.97 32.53
CA PHE A 63 13.81 -2.03 31.53
C PHE A 63 13.81 -0.82 30.59
N ASP A 64 13.90 0.40 31.12
CA ASP A 64 13.83 1.60 30.30
C ASP A 64 14.97 1.67 29.27
N ALA A 65 16.18 1.30 29.69
CA ALA A 65 17.34 1.24 28.81
C ALA A 65 17.18 0.16 27.74
N ALA A 66 16.78 -1.04 28.15
CA ALA A 66 16.54 -2.17 27.24
C ALA A 66 15.41 -1.86 26.24
N ARG A 67 14.30 -1.30 26.68
CA ARG A 67 13.14 -0.91 25.86
C ARG A 67 13.55 0.07 24.76
N VAL A 68 14.23 1.17 25.11
CA VAL A 68 14.69 2.17 24.13
C VAL A 68 15.64 1.52 23.12
N PHE A 69 16.53 0.65 23.59
CA PHE A 69 17.49 -0.06 22.75
C PHE A 69 16.81 -1.01 21.76
N VAL A 70 15.91 -1.88 22.23
CA VAL A 70 15.13 -2.81 21.40
C VAL A 70 14.33 -2.05 20.36
N VAL A 71 13.57 -1.02 20.76
CA VAL A 71 12.73 -0.24 19.84
C VAL A 71 13.58 0.39 18.73
N ARG A 72 14.75 0.95 19.06
CA ARG A 72 15.66 1.53 18.05
C ARG A 72 16.14 0.47 17.05
N LEU A 73 16.54 -0.71 17.52
CA LEU A 73 17.04 -1.78 16.66
C LEU A 73 15.95 -2.36 15.75
N VAL A 74 14.75 -2.54 16.29
CA VAL A 74 13.59 -3.02 15.54
C VAL A 74 13.18 -2.00 14.48
N LEU A 75 13.09 -0.72 14.82
CA LEU A 75 12.73 0.33 13.86
C LEU A 75 13.78 0.48 12.75
N ALA A 76 15.06 0.31 13.07
CA ALA A 76 16.14 0.30 12.06
C ALA A 76 16.00 -0.86 11.05
N ARG A 77 15.41 -1.98 11.48
CA ARG A 77 15.21 -3.20 10.66
C ARG A 77 13.76 -3.39 10.20
N LEU A 78 12.90 -2.38 10.32
CA LEU A 78 11.47 -2.47 10.00
C LEU A 78 11.19 -2.95 8.56
N ARG A 79 12.10 -2.68 7.62
CA ARG A 79 12.00 -3.16 6.24
C ARG A 79 12.03 -4.69 6.15
N VAL A 80 12.92 -5.35 6.90
CA VAL A 80 13.03 -6.81 6.94
C VAL A 80 11.73 -7.41 7.49
N LEU A 81 11.21 -6.81 8.56
CA LEU A 81 9.94 -7.21 9.19
C LEU A 81 8.70 -7.01 8.30
N THR A 82 8.81 -6.21 7.22
CA THR A 82 7.69 -6.07 6.28
C THR A 82 7.46 -7.35 5.48
N HIS A 83 8.52 -8.10 5.21
CA HIS A 83 8.49 -9.32 4.39
C HIS A 83 8.51 -10.59 5.24
N ALA A 84 8.52 -10.44 6.57
CA ALA A 84 8.47 -11.52 7.54
C ALA A 84 7.14 -12.28 7.49
N GLU A 85 7.05 -13.44 8.14
CA GLU A 85 5.80 -14.20 8.28
C GLU A 85 4.76 -13.45 9.13
N GLU A 86 3.48 -13.78 8.94
CA GLU A 86 2.38 -13.13 9.65
C GLU A 86 2.56 -13.16 11.18
N LYS A 87 3.03 -14.29 11.73
CA LYS A 87 3.28 -14.45 13.17
C LYS A 87 4.29 -13.41 13.70
N GLN A 88 5.38 -13.16 12.96
CA GLN A 88 6.42 -12.22 13.36
C GLN A 88 5.92 -10.77 13.25
N ARG A 89 5.11 -10.46 12.24
CA ARG A 89 4.45 -9.15 12.10
C ARG A 89 3.46 -8.88 13.23
N LEU A 90 2.71 -9.90 13.66
CA LEU A 90 1.82 -9.79 14.82
C LEU A 90 2.60 -9.58 16.13
N ALA A 91 3.69 -10.32 16.34
CA ALA A 91 4.56 -10.14 17.50
C ALA A 91 5.14 -8.71 17.58
N LEU A 92 5.54 -8.14 16.45
CA LEU A 92 5.95 -6.73 16.38
C LEU A 92 4.82 -5.77 16.79
N LEU A 93 3.59 -6.02 16.36
CA LEU A 93 2.45 -5.17 16.72
C LEU A 93 2.06 -5.29 18.20
N ASP A 94 2.24 -6.47 18.80
CA ASP A 94 2.10 -6.67 20.24
C ASP A 94 3.19 -5.90 21.00
N MET A 95 4.45 -6.02 20.57
CA MET A 95 5.54 -5.21 21.12
C MET A 95 5.29 -3.70 20.98
N ALA A 96 4.75 -3.24 19.85
CA ALA A 96 4.40 -1.84 19.64
C ALA A 96 3.25 -1.38 20.55
N ARG A 97 2.26 -2.24 20.79
CA ARG A 97 1.17 -1.96 21.74
C ARG A 97 1.72 -1.74 23.15
N ASP A 98 2.60 -2.62 23.59
CA ASP A 98 2.98 -2.70 25.00
C ASP A 98 4.14 -1.76 25.32
N TYR A 99 5.16 -1.70 24.45
CA TYR A 99 6.44 -1.08 24.77
C TYR A 99 6.81 0.17 23.95
N MET A 100 6.09 0.47 22.87
CA MET A 100 6.37 1.69 22.08
C MET A 100 5.51 2.87 22.55
N THR A 101 6.12 4.05 22.52
CA THR A 101 5.43 5.34 22.65
C THR A 101 4.57 5.64 21.42
N THR A 102 3.71 6.65 21.52
CA THR A 102 2.85 7.09 20.42
C THR A 102 3.63 7.42 19.15
N ASP A 103 4.79 8.07 19.27
CA ASP A 103 5.62 8.47 18.13
C ASP A 103 6.43 7.30 17.54
N GLU A 104 6.91 6.40 18.40
CA GLU A 104 7.61 5.18 17.97
C GLU A 104 6.69 4.21 17.20
N CYS A 105 5.39 4.21 17.50
CA CYS A 105 4.37 3.43 16.80
C CYS A 105 4.07 3.92 15.38
N VAL A 106 4.31 5.20 15.06
CA VAL A 106 3.99 5.81 13.76
C VAL A 106 4.57 5.02 12.58
N PRO A 107 5.90 4.77 12.50
CA PRO A 107 6.49 4.04 11.38
C PRO A 107 5.95 2.62 11.24
N VAL A 108 5.68 1.94 12.36
CA VAL A 108 5.10 0.58 12.38
C VAL A 108 3.68 0.61 11.82
N CYS A 109 2.81 1.46 12.36
CA CYS A 109 1.42 1.58 11.92
C CYS A 109 1.35 1.97 10.44
N ARG A 110 2.14 2.96 10.01
CA ARG A 110 2.17 3.41 8.62
C ARG A 110 2.56 2.29 7.65
N ARG A 111 3.52 1.45 8.05
CA ARG A 111 4.01 0.35 7.22
C ARG A 111 2.98 -0.78 7.09
N PHE A 112 2.30 -1.11 8.18
CA PHE A 112 1.39 -2.27 8.23
C PHE A 112 -0.09 -1.94 8.07
N ALA A 113 -0.49 -0.67 7.96
CA ALA A 113 -1.88 -0.28 7.74
C ALA A 113 -2.49 -0.93 6.48
N LYS A 114 -1.67 -1.18 5.46
CA LYS A 114 -2.05 -1.83 4.19
C LYS A 114 -1.51 -3.27 4.05
N ASP A 115 -1.24 -3.94 5.17
CA ASP A 115 -0.74 -5.32 5.14
C ASP A 115 -1.71 -6.26 4.41
N PRO A 116 -1.24 -7.27 3.66
CA PRO A 116 -2.10 -8.26 3.02
C PRO A 116 -2.95 -9.08 4.01
N SER A 117 -2.47 -9.36 5.23
CA SER A 117 -3.24 -10.10 6.25
C SER A 117 -4.29 -9.21 6.93
N ALA A 118 -5.52 -9.71 7.01
CA ALA A 118 -6.62 -9.06 7.74
C ALA A 118 -6.34 -8.95 9.25
N HIS A 119 -5.66 -9.94 9.86
CA HIS A 119 -5.34 -9.91 11.28
C HIS A 119 -4.35 -8.80 11.62
N VAL A 120 -3.30 -8.67 10.80
CA VAL A 120 -2.29 -7.61 10.95
C VAL A 120 -2.95 -6.24 10.84
N ARG A 121 -3.81 -6.03 9.83
CA ARG A 121 -4.57 -4.79 9.67
C ARG A 121 -5.48 -4.49 10.85
N GLY A 122 -6.21 -5.50 11.35
CA GLY A 122 -7.08 -5.36 12.52
C GLY A 122 -6.31 -4.94 13.78
N ARG A 123 -5.11 -5.48 13.95
CA ARG A 123 -4.20 -5.13 15.06
C ARG A 123 -3.66 -3.70 14.93
N VAL A 124 -3.27 -3.28 13.72
CA VAL A 124 -2.88 -1.89 13.43
C VAL A 124 -4.02 -0.92 13.69
N LYS A 125 -5.25 -1.24 13.25
CA LYS A 125 -6.44 -0.39 13.52
C LYS A 125 -6.68 -0.22 15.01
N THR A 126 -6.51 -1.30 15.78
CA THR A 126 -6.59 -1.25 17.24
C THR A 126 -5.52 -0.33 17.81
N LEU A 127 -4.27 -0.46 17.35
CA LEU A 127 -3.13 0.33 17.79
C LEU A 127 -3.29 1.83 17.49
N ILE A 128 -3.79 2.18 16.30
CA ILE A 128 -4.10 3.57 15.93
C ILE A 128 -5.17 4.15 16.86
N ARG A 129 -6.23 3.39 17.16
CA ARG A 129 -7.32 3.82 18.05
C ARG A 129 -6.85 4.03 19.48
N THR A 130 -5.96 3.17 19.99
CA THR A 130 -5.50 3.22 21.39
C THR A 130 -4.38 4.24 21.60
N LYS A 131 -3.33 4.22 20.76
CA LYS A 131 -2.15 5.08 20.93
C LYS A 131 -2.33 6.48 20.33
N LYS A 132 -3.27 6.64 19.37
CA LYS A 132 -3.53 7.89 18.65
C LYS A 132 -2.25 8.54 18.09
N PRO A 133 -1.48 7.82 17.24
CA PRO A 133 -0.27 8.35 16.62
C PRO A 133 -0.55 9.66 15.88
N LYS A 134 0.32 10.65 16.10
CA LYS A 134 0.24 11.96 15.44
C LYS A 134 1.01 11.90 14.13
N ASP A 135 0.31 11.67 13.03
CA ASP A 135 0.85 11.79 11.67
C ASP A 135 -0.27 12.24 10.72
N VAL A 136 0.10 12.70 9.54
CA VAL A 136 -0.80 13.23 8.52
C VAL A 136 -1.14 12.12 7.53
N ALA A 137 -2.43 11.82 7.38
CA ALA A 137 -2.96 10.94 6.33
C ALA A 137 -4.25 11.50 5.75
N LEU A 138 -4.64 10.97 4.58
CA LEU A 138 -5.86 11.37 3.89
C LEU A 138 -7.08 11.00 4.76
N PRO A 139 -7.94 11.95 5.14
CA PRO A 139 -9.06 11.70 6.03
C PRO A 139 -10.01 10.63 5.47
N LEU A 140 -10.69 9.91 6.36
CA LEU A 140 -11.63 8.85 5.95
C LEU A 140 -12.79 9.44 5.17
N GLU A 141 -13.36 10.54 5.67
CA GLU A 141 -14.44 11.30 5.02
C GLU A 141 -13.98 12.67 4.53
N GLU A 142 -14.78 13.30 3.67
CA GLU A 142 -14.51 14.65 3.17
C GLU A 142 -14.76 15.68 4.27
N GLY A 143 -13.82 16.62 4.47
CA GLY A 143 -13.91 17.65 5.52
C GLY A 143 -13.41 17.23 6.91
N GLU A 144 -13.02 15.96 7.10
CA GLU A 144 -12.44 15.49 8.36
C GLU A 144 -10.97 15.90 8.55
N ARG A 145 -10.48 15.73 9.79
CA ARG A 145 -9.10 16.02 10.17
C ARG A 145 -8.14 15.03 9.52
N TRP A 146 -7.01 15.55 9.04
CA TRP A 146 -5.91 14.73 8.53
C TRP A 146 -5.15 14.12 9.72
N ASP A 147 -5.37 12.84 9.97
CA ASP A 147 -4.70 12.10 11.04
C ASP A 147 -4.40 10.64 10.65
N ALA A 148 -3.77 9.89 11.56
CA ALA A 148 -3.36 8.51 11.32
C ALA A 148 -4.52 7.52 11.03
N SER A 149 -5.78 7.87 11.32
CA SER A 149 -6.93 7.03 10.97
C SER A 149 -7.08 6.86 9.46
N GLY A 150 -6.65 7.88 8.70
CA GLY A 150 -6.68 7.93 7.25
C GLY A 150 -5.84 6.86 6.55
N TRP A 151 -4.86 6.24 7.24
CA TRP A 151 -4.09 5.14 6.66
C TRP A 151 -4.95 3.91 6.34
N SER A 152 -6.08 3.76 7.03
CA SER A 152 -7.04 2.67 6.78
C SER A 152 -7.99 2.94 5.61
N LYS A 153 -7.92 4.13 4.99
CA LYS A 153 -8.80 4.51 3.88
C LYS A 153 -8.63 3.56 2.68
N GLY A 154 -9.75 3.00 2.23
CA GLY A 154 -9.83 2.10 1.09
C GLY A 154 -9.43 0.65 1.38
N ILE A 155 -9.30 0.27 2.64
CA ILE A 155 -8.84 -1.08 3.02
C ILE A 155 -9.93 -1.88 3.75
N ASN A 156 -10.90 -1.19 4.36
CA ASN A 156 -12.03 -1.82 5.04
C ASN A 156 -13.06 -2.31 4.01
N ALA A 157 -12.80 -3.43 3.34
CA ALA A 157 -13.89 -4.37 3.09
C ALA A 157 -14.13 -5.06 4.43
N ASP A 158 -15.32 -4.91 4.99
CA ASP A 158 -15.75 -5.77 6.10
C ASP A 158 -15.62 -7.23 5.62
N PRO A 159 -15.16 -8.21 6.43
CA PRO A 159 -15.10 -9.60 5.97
C PRO A 159 -16.46 -10.15 5.51
N GLU A 160 -17.56 -9.57 6.03
CA GLU A 160 -18.94 -9.86 5.60
C GLU A 160 -19.45 -8.92 4.49
N GLN A 161 -18.77 -7.79 4.23
CA GLN A 161 -19.08 -6.83 3.18
C GLN A 161 -17.88 -6.70 2.25
N GLU A 162 -17.81 -7.61 1.27
CA GLU A 162 -16.71 -7.86 0.33
C GLU A 162 -16.15 -6.64 -0.44
N THR A 163 -16.66 -5.43 -0.25
CA THR A 163 -16.12 -4.23 -0.89
C THR A 163 -16.15 -3.03 0.04
N SER A 164 -14.98 -2.45 0.27
CA SER A 164 -14.87 -1.10 0.83
C SER A 164 -15.68 -0.11 -0.03
N PRO A 165 -16.39 0.87 0.54
CA PRO A 165 -17.23 1.80 -0.23
C PRO A 165 -16.45 2.55 -1.31
N LEU A 166 -15.14 2.74 -1.14
CA LEU A 166 -14.24 3.33 -2.14
C LEU A 166 -14.14 2.53 -3.45
N PHE A 167 -14.41 1.23 -3.43
CA PHE A 167 -14.43 0.38 -4.63
C PHE A 167 -15.84 -0.07 -5.01
N LYS A 168 -16.87 0.33 -4.24
CA LYS A 168 -18.25 0.04 -4.57
C LYS A 168 -18.72 1.03 -5.62
N HIS A 169 -18.55 0.66 -6.89
CA HIS A 169 -19.11 1.43 -7.99
C HIS A 169 -20.63 1.46 -7.88
N GLU A 170 -21.22 2.66 -7.89
CA GLU A 170 -22.66 2.82 -8.01
C GLU A 170 -23.11 2.23 -9.36
N ARG A 171 -24.11 1.33 -9.35
CA ARG A 171 -24.60 0.63 -10.56
C ARG A 171 -26.06 0.96 -10.83
N GLY A 172 -26.49 0.73 -12.07
CA GLY A 172 -27.89 0.80 -12.50
C GLY A 172 -28.25 2.06 -13.27
N SER A 173 -29.42 2.01 -13.92
CA SER A 173 -29.95 3.05 -14.81
C SER A 173 -30.09 4.42 -14.14
N ARG A 174 -30.47 4.45 -12.86
CA ARG A 174 -30.56 5.70 -12.07
C ARG A 174 -29.22 6.44 -12.01
N ILE A 175 -28.13 5.71 -11.80
CA ILE A 175 -26.77 6.27 -11.70
C ILE A 175 -26.29 6.71 -13.08
N GLN A 176 -26.57 5.91 -14.11
CA GLN A 176 -26.26 6.25 -15.49
C GLN A 176 -26.91 7.59 -15.90
N ARG A 177 -28.20 7.78 -15.61
CA ARG A 177 -28.90 9.06 -15.82
C ARG A 177 -28.28 10.21 -15.02
N LYS A 178 -27.97 10.00 -13.75
CA LYS A 178 -27.36 11.02 -12.87
C LYS A 178 -26.04 11.54 -13.47
N HIS A 179 -25.25 10.67 -14.09
CA HIS A 179 -23.98 11.02 -14.71
C HIS A 179 -24.07 11.34 -16.22
N GLY A 180 -25.28 11.40 -16.79
CA GLY A 180 -25.49 11.73 -18.20
C GLY A 180 -24.94 10.67 -19.18
N VAL A 181 -24.66 9.45 -18.71
CA VAL A 181 -24.17 8.35 -19.55
C VAL A 181 -25.34 7.51 -20.09
N PRO A 182 -25.22 6.89 -21.29
CA PRO A 182 -26.28 6.06 -21.85
C PRO A 182 -26.67 4.90 -20.96
N GLU A 183 -27.96 4.53 -20.99
CA GLU A 183 -28.45 3.35 -20.29
C GLU A 183 -28.02 2.09 -21.04
N ILE A 184 -27.19 1.27 -20.40
CA ILE A 184 -26.67 0.01 -20.95
C ILE A 184 -26.94 -1.08 -19.92
N GLU A 185 -27.89 -1.96 -20.21
CA GLU A 185 -28.22 -3.10 -19.35
C GLU A 185 -27.67 -4.40 -19.91
N THR A 186 -27.69 -4.55 -21.23
CA THR A 186 -27.27 -5.79 -21.90
C THR A 186 -26.09 -5.57 -22.85
N VAL A 187 -25.40 -6.67 -23.18
CA VAL A 187 -24.35 -6.68 -24.22
C VAL A 187 -24.90 -6.25 -25.58
N LYS A 188 -26.19 -6.49 -25.85
CA LYS A 188 -26.88 -6.05 -27.07
C LYS A 188 -26.99 -4.53 -27.14
N ASP A 189 -27.30 -3.87 -26.02
CA ASP A 189 -27.40 -2.41 -25.96
C ASP A 189 -26.04 -1.78 -26.19
N LEU A 190 -24.99 -2.32 -25.57
CA LEU A 190 -23.60 -1.90 -25.80
C LEU A 190 -23.22 -2.03 -27.29
N ARG A 191 -23.50 -3.18 -27.89
CA ARG A 191 -23.22 -3.42 -29.32
C ARG A 191 -23.98 -2.45 -30.22
N THR A 192 -25.22 -2.15 -29.88
CA THR A 192 -26.07 -1.20 -30.63
C THR A 192 -25.49 0.21 -30.56
N LEU A 193 -25.12 0.66 -29.35
CA LEU A 193 -24.49 1.96 -29.11
C LEU A 193 -23.17 2.12 -29.89
N LEU A 194 -22.33 1.07 -29.86
CA LEU A 194 -21.01 1.05 -30.51
C LEU A 194 -21.06 0.69 -32.00
N LYS A 195 -22.23 0.36 -32.55
CA LYS A 195 -22.44 -0.13 -33.93
C LYS A 195 -21.63 -1.39 -34.26
N ILE A 196 -21.54 -2.32 -33.31
CA ILE A 196 -20.87 -3.62 -33.47
C ILE A 196 -21.90 -4.66 -33.95
N LYS A 197 -21.63 -5.30 -35.10
CA LYS A 197 -22.61 -6.16 -35.77
C LYS A 197 -22.83 -7.48 -35.05
N SER A 198 -21.77 -8.11 -34.53
CA SER A 198 -21.84 -9.46 -33.92
C SER A 198 -21.10 -9.53 -32.58
N GLU A 199 -21.48 -10.48 -31.73
CA GLU A 199 -20.74 -10.79 -30.49
C GLU A 199 -19.33 -11.31 -30.78
N LYS A 200 -19.16 -12.06 -31.87
CA LYS A 200 -17.82 -12.49 -32.33
C LYS A 200 -16.94 -11.28 -32.67
N GLN A 201 -17.51 -10.26 -33.32
CA GLN A 201 -16.78 -9.02 -33.61
C GLN A 201 -16.41 -8.28 -32.31
N LEU A 202 -17.30 -8.25 -31.31
CA LEU A 202 -16.97 -7.71 -29.99
C LEU A 202 -15.82 -8.48 -29.35
N GLY A 203 -15.86 -9.82 -29.35
CA GLY A 203 -14.79 -10.67 -28.85
C GLY A 203 -13.45 -10.41 -29.55
N TYR A 204 -13.46 -10.28 -30.88
CA TYR A 204 -12.28 -9.91 -31.65
C TYR A 204 -11.68 -8.55 -31.24
N LEU A 205 -12.53 -7.55 -30.97
CA LEU A 205 -12.09 -6.21 -30.58
C LEU A 205 -11.56 -6.12 -29.14
N LEU A 206 -11.89 -7.10 -28.30
CA LEU A 206 -11.39 -7.20 -26.92
C LEU A 206 -9.99 -7.83 -26.83
N LEU A 207 -9.46 -8.35 -27.94
CA LEU A 207 -8.10 -8.89 -27.99
C LEU A 207 -7.08 -7.76 -27.80
N SER A 208 -6.14 -7.97 -26.88
CA SER A 208 -5.15 -6.96 -26.47
C SER A 208 -3.91 -6.89 -27.36
N ASN A 209 -3.78 -7.79 -28.34
CA ASN A 209 -2.58 -7.99 -29.12
C ASN A 209 -2.87 -8.20 -30.61
N GLU A 210 -1.82 -8.03 -31.41
CA GLU A 210 -1.78 -8.61 -32.75
C GLU A 210 -1.78 -10.14 -32.61
N LEU A 211 -2.64 -10.81 -33.39
CA LEU A 211 -2.66 -12.26 -33.49
C LEU A 211 -1.44 -12.71 -34.32
N GLU A 212 -1.00 -13.96 -34.14
CA GLU A 212 0.18 -14.52 -34.83
C GLU A 212 0.08 -14.44 -36.37
N ASP A 213 -1.15 -14.42 -36.89
CA ASP A 213 -1.47 -14.28 -38.31
C ASP A 213 -1.55 -12.82 -38.79
N GLY A 214 -1.24 -11.84 -37.94
CA GLY A 214 -1.37 -10.41 -38.24
C GLY A 214 -2.83 -9.96 -38.40
N SER A 215 -3.81 -10.74 -37.96
CA SER A 215 -5.23 -10.40 -38.13
C SER A 215 -5.82 -9.64 -36.95
N GLY A 216 -5.08 -9.42 -35.86
CA GLY A 216 -5.59 -8.78 -34.62
C GLY A 216 -6.08 -7.33 -34.78
N PRO A 217 -6.79 -6.78 -33.78
CA PRO A 217 -7.35 -5.43 -33.83
C PRO A 217 -6.30 -4.32 -33.67
N TYR A 218 -5.05 -4.69 -33.34
CA TYR A 218 -3.89 -3.82 -33.28
C TYR A 218 -2.90 -4.13 -34.42
N THR A 219 -2.02 -3.18 -34.71
CA THR A 219 -0.88 -3.35 -35.61
C THR A 219 0.40 -2.91 -34.91
N LEU A 220 1.45 -3.69 -35.08
CA LEU A 220 2.79 -3.38 -34.59
C LEU A 220 3.62 -2.75 -35.71
N PHE A 221 4.31 -1.64 -35.40
CA PHE A 221 5.29 -1.04 -36.30
C PHE A 221 6.40 -0.36 -35.52
N GLU A 222 7.56 -0.19 -36.13
CA GLU A 222 8.73 0.39 -35.49
C GLU A 222 8.89 1.86 -35.85
N ILE A 223 9.22 2.68 -34.84
CA ILE A 223 9.64 4.06 -35.00
C ILE A 223 11.06 4.20 -34.42
N PRO A 224 12.02 4.82 -35.13
CA PRO A 224 13.34 5.05 -34.57
C PRO A 224 13.29 6.06 -33.42
N LYS A 225 13.97 5.75 -32.32
CA LYS A 225 14.24 6.71 -31.24
C LYS A 225 15.35 7.69 -31.64
N LYS A 226 15.58 8.70 -30.79
CA LYS A 226 16.68 9.68 -30.97
C LYS A 226 18.06 9.03 -31.10
N ASP A 227 18.28 7.92 -30.39
CA ASP A 227 19.51 7.11 -30.44
C ASP A 227 19.53 6.08 -31.60
N LYS A 228 18.56 6.16 -32.51
CA LYS A 228 18.32 5.21 -33.62
C LYS A 228 17.94 3.79 -33.21
N SER A 229 17.78 3.50 -31.91
CA SER A 229 17.21 2.21 -31.48
C SER A 229 15.72 2.13 -31.86
N PRO A 230 15.21 0.94 -32.24
CA PRO A 230 13.80 0.81 -32.60
C PRO A 230 12.90 0.95 -31.36
N ARG A 231 11.74 1.57 -31.54
CA ARG A 231 10.62 1.55 -30.59
C ARG A 231 9.46 0.86 -31.28
N LEU A 232 9.07 -0.30 -30.76
CA LEU A 232 7.87 -0.99 -31.18
C LEU A 232 6.65 -0.22 -30.69
N ILE A 233 5.75 0.14 -31.60
CA ILE A 233 4.48 0.82 -31.33
C ILE A 233 3.35 -0.14 -31.64
N CYS A 234 2.44 -0.30 -30.70
CA CYS A 234 1.17 -1.01 -30.89
C CYS A 234 0.05 0.01 -31.06
N ALA A 235 -0.53 0.08 -32.26
CA ALA A 235 -1.60 1.04 -32.56
C ALA A 235 -2.90 0.35 -32.95
N PRO A 236 -4.07 0.89 -32.56
CA PRO A 236 -5.36 0.31 -32.91
C PRO A 236 -5.62 0.47 -34.41
N ARG A 237 -6.11 -0.58 -35.06
CA ARG A 237 -6.59 -0.52 -36.45
C ARG A 237 -7.86 0.33 -36.55
N GLN A 238 -8.18 0.77 -37.77
CA GLN A 238 -9.32 1.66 -38.04
C GLN A 238 -10.65 1.21 -37.39
N PRO A 239 -11.05 -0.09 -37.41
CA PRO A 239 -12.28 -0.52 -36.78
C PRO A 239 -12.30 -0.25 -35.26
N LEU A 240 -11.22 -0.59 -34.55
CA LEU A 240 -11.10 -0.36 -33.11
C LEU A 240 -11.02 1.14 -32.78
N LYS A 241 -10.27 1.91 -33.57
CA LYS A 241 -10.17 3.38 -33.42
C LYS A 241 -11.53 4.07 -33.56
N GLY A 242 -12.35 3.62 -34.50
CA GLY A 242 -13.72 4.12 -34.68
C GLY A 242 -14.61 3.86 -33.46
N ILE A 243 -14.46 2.70 -32.83
CA ILE A 243 -15.21 2.34 -31.61
C ILE A 243 -14.71 3.12 -30.40
N GLN A 244 -13.39 3.25 -30.22
CA GLN A 244 -12.81 4.06 -29.15
C GLN A 244 -13.28 5.51 -29.22
N ARG A 245 -13.34 6.10 -30.43
CA ARG A 245 -13.92 7.44 -30.62
C ARG A 245 -15.41 7.49 -30.27
N ARG A 246 -16.19 6.48 -30.61
CA ARG A 246 -17.61 6.40 -30.20
C ARG A 246 -17.77 6.33 -28.69
N ILE A 247 -16.93 5.57 -27.99
CA ILE A 247 -16.93 5.50 -26.52
C ILE A 247 -16.62 6.89 -25.95
N LEU A 248 -15.61 7.58 -26.47
CA LEU A 248 -15.30 8.95 -26.08
C LEU A 248 -16.51 9.87 -26.29
N ASP A 249 -17.07 9.90 -27.50
CA ASP A 249 -18.13 10.85 -27.87
C ASP A 249 -19.48 10.56 -27.21
N ARG A 250 -19.81 9.30 -26.93
CA ARG A 250 -21.14 8.88 -26.47
C ARG A 250 -21.22 8.54 -25.00
N ILE A 251 -20.08 8.30 -24.35
CA ILE A 251 -20.03 7.88 -22.95
C ILE A 251 -19.17 8.87 -22.15
N LEU A 252 -17.90 9.06 -22.54
CA LEU A 252 -16.95 9.78 -21.68
C LEU A 252 -17.08 11.31 -21.77
N SER A 253 -17.45 11.86 -22.91
CA SER A 253 -17.60 13.31 -23.13
C SER A 253 -18.69 13.96 -22.28
N GLY A 254 -19.70 13.19 -21.87
CA GLY A 254 -20.79 13.66 -21.00
C GLY A 254 -20.46 13.65 -19.51
N VAL A 255 -19.33 13.03 -19.13
CA VAL A 255 -18.92 12.92 -17.72
C VAL A 255 -18.07 14.14 -17.36
N PRO A 256 -18.49 14.96 -16.38
CA PRO A 256 -17.72 16.11 -15.98
C PRO A 256 -16.35 15.66 -15.43
N PRO A 257 -15.26 16.39 -15.75
CA PRO A 257 -13.96 16.12 -15.17
C PRO A 257 -14.00 16.34 -13.66
N HIS A 258 -13.19 15.59 -12.92
CA HIS A 258 -13.03 15.80 -11.49
C HIS A 258 -12.40 17.19 -11.23
N GLU A 259 -12.75 17.86 -10.13
CA GLU A 259 -12.25 19.20 -9.83
C GLU A 259 -10.73 19.27 -9.88
N THR A 260 -10.03 18.25 -9.35
CA THR A 260 -8.56 18.17 -9.34
C THR A 260 -7.91 17.88 -10.71
N ALA A 261 -8.69 17.64 -11.76
CA ALA A 261 -8.17 17.44 -13.10
C ALA A 261 -7.98 18.82 -13.75
N HIS A 262 -6.75 19.34 -13.76
CA HIS A 262 -6.47 20.70 -14.25
C HIS A 262 -5.67 20.75 -15.56
N GLY A 263 -5.01 19.66 -15.94
CA GLY A 263 -4.03 19.66 -17.05
C GLY A 263 -4.52 19.16 -18.41
N PHE A 264 -5.67 18.46 -18.45
CA PHE A 264 -6.18 17.79 -19.66
C PHE A 264 -7.71 17.79 -19.68
N VAL A 265 -8.30 18.96 -19.43
CA VAL A 265 -9.75 19.18 -19.57
C VAL A 265 -10.03 19.66 -21.00
N PRO A 266 -11.11 19.18 -21.67
CA PRO A 266 -11.47 19.60 -23.03
C PRO A 266 -11.67 21.11 -23.19
#